data_AF-A0A2M6Z2F2-F1
#
_entry.id   AF-A0A2M6Z2F2-F1
#
_cell.length_a   1.000
_cell.length_b   1.000
_cell.length_c   1.000
_cell.angle_alpha   90.00
_cell.angle_beta   90.00
_cell.angle_gamma   90.00
#
_symmetry.space_group_name_H-M   'P 1'
#
loop_
_entity.id
_entity.type
_entity.pdbx_description
1 polymer ?
#
loop_
_entity_poly.entity_id
_entity_poly.type
_entity_poly.pdbx_seq_one_letter_code
_entity_poly.pdbx_strand_id
1 'polypeptide(L)'
;MSPAIGLAQTSNAPAPSTMNITSPQTTAVSPMPIKCGVNTFVVNNDCGIGAFKNAYVQCYDGYETTLGDATSCKSSETWQQYAKEVCVNRCSTGKEPNIIPKPLPLPASAPTATAKPTSVCYISDNLMQEYDQLILKLQKAESDKARAEEITKKIIALKQEIEKQRRECANAPQPTTTSRPVPLAPPIAIDKPITVLVNRCDEVAQWENKIVYYKKLSNSSDVDLKKDGFSREEIEKILKDLSLGLEKVKAQCSNQSGTITAPGTAITGSVSATETIKPVVVESGQEISAYYKTRLEKTASAKGEEKQIEELKALRDEIDGLIANLIKSRKELEVSELNTLATEVKVSRGEIKADNIAVKTTEKKILVNVGDRPVSVEPTASQVLIRDKSLEIKTDEVVIKENVLSVGGVEVKMSASEVAEKLGITPQTIELKEENTKAVYNMKIEERRKLFGFIPFNIQKTVAADAANGNVLTERLPWYSFLTTK
;
A
#
# COMPACT_ATOMS: atom_id res chain seq x y z
N MET A 1 31.42 -16.55 -68.39
CA MET A 1 30.81 -17.30 -67.27
C MET A 1 29.78 -16.39 -66.63
N SER A 2 28.51 -16.62 -66.92
CA SER A 2 27.37 -15.79 -66.52
C SER A 2 26.61 -16.45 -65.38
N PRO A 3 26.14 -15.73 -64.34
CA PRO A 3 25.17 -16.28 -63.41
C PRO A 3 23.75 -15.89 -63.82
N ALA A 4 22.89 -16.91 -63.84
CA ALA A 4 21.48 -16.84 -64.19
C ALA A 4 20.64 -16.29 -63.02
N ILE A 5 19.69 -15.43 -63.36
CA ILE A 5 18.65 -14.85 -62.49
C ILE A 5 17.45 -15.80 -62.51
N GLY A 6 17.05 -16.32 -61.35
CA GLY A 6 15.82 -17.10 -61.16
C GLY A 6 14.69 -16.23 -60.60
N LEU A 7 13.68 -15.94 -61.44
CA LEU A 7 12.40 -15.35 -61.05
C LEU A 7 11.42 -16.48 -60.69
N ALA A 8 10.85 -16.45 -59.48
CA ALA A 8 9.74 -17.34 -59.09
C ALA A 8 8.40 -16.66 -59.39
N GLN A 9 7.62 -17.27 -60.28
CA GLN A 9 6.26 -16.88 -60.64
C GLN A 9 5.23 -17.46 -59.65
N THR A 10 4.32 -16.60 -59.20
CA THR A 10 3.05 -16.95 -58.55
C THR A 10 2.05 -17.49 -59.57
N SER A 11 1.49 -18.67 -59.32
CA SER A 11 0.38 -19.26 -60.09
C SER A 11 -0.82 -19.46 -59.17
N ASN A 12 -1.84 -18.62 -59.35
CA ASN A 12 -3.19 -18.84 -58.85
C ASN A 12 -3.88 -19.91 -59.71
N ALA A 13 -4.42 -20.95 -59.07
CA ALA A 13 -5.33 -21.90 -59.72
C ALA A 13 -6.61 -22.10 -58.87
N PRO A 14 -7.79 -22.29 -59.50
CA PRO A 14 -9.08 -22.25 -58.83
C PRO A 14 -9.45 -23.59 -58.18
N ALA A 15 -10.18 -23.51 -57.07
CA ALA A 15 -10.70 -24.64 -56.32
C ALA A 15 -11.79 -25.42 -57.08
N PRO A 16 -11.78 -26.77 -57.06
CA PRO A 16 -12.94 -27.58 -57.39
C PRO A 16 -13.81 -27.82 -56.15
N SER A 17 -15.11 -27.62 -56.31
CA SER A 17 -16.17 -27.89 -55.35
C SER A 17 -16.41 -29.40 -55.19
N THR A 18 -16.10 -29.93 -54.01
CA THR A 18 -16.32 -31.33 -53.64
C THR A 18 -17.70 -31.53 -53.02
N MET A 19 -18.42 -32.56 -53.50
CA MET A 19 -19.73 -32.97 -53.01
C MET A 19 -19.66 -33.58 -51.61
N ASN A 20 -20.65 -33.26 -50.77
CA ASN A 20 -20.86 -33.83 -49.44
C ASN A 20 -21.29 -35.31 -49.55
N ILE A 21 -20.42 -36.21 -49.09
CA ILE A 21 -20.77 -37.59 -48.75
C ILE A 21 -20.70 -37.68 -47.22
N THR A 22 -21.86 -37.77 -46.57
CA THR A 22 -21.99 -37.92 -45.13
C THR A 22 -21.69 -39.37 -44.73
N SER A 23 -20.44 -39.62 -44.33
CA SER A 23 -20.05 -40.82 -43.58
C SER A 23 -20.33 -40.62 -42.08
N PRO A 24 -20.67 -41.68 -41.33
CA PRO A 24 -20.83 -41.60 -39.87
C PRO A 24 -19.51 -41.20 -39.21
N GLN A 25 -19.48 -40.02 -38.60
CA GLN A 25 -18.36 -39.54 -37.80
C GLN A 25 -18.28 -40.34 -36.50
N THR A 26 -17.29 -41.23 -36.42
CA THR A 26 -16.75 -41.68 -35.13
C THR A 26 -16.03 -40.48 -34.52
N THR A 27 -16.65 -39.81 -33.55
CA THR A 27 -16.01 -38.74 -32.75
C THR A 27 -14.83 -39.33 -31.98
N ALA A 28 -13.63 -39.16 -32.53
CA ALA A 28 -12.39 -39.34 -31.79
C ALA A 28 -12.39 -38.31 -30.66
N VAL A 29 -12.52 -38.78 -29.41
CA VAL A 29 -12.43 -37.96 -28.21
C VAL A 29 -11.02 -37.41 -28.16
N SER A 30 -10.86 -36.14 -28.55
CA SER A 30 -9.58 -35.43 -28.43
C SER A 30 -9.17 -35.42 -26.95
N PRO A 31 -7.95 -35.85 -26.60
CA PRO A 31 -7.49 -35.83 -25.22
C PRO A 31 -7.58 -34.39 -24.69
N MET A 32 -8.29 -34.20 -23.58
CA MET A 32 -8.40 -32.88 -22.95
C MET A 32 -7.01 -32.42 -22.50
N PRO A 33 -6.64 -31.15 -22.75
CA PRO A 33 -5.35 -30.63 -22.33
C PRO A 33 -5.23 -30.68 -20.80
N ILE A 34 -4.12 -31.23 -20.31
CA ILE A 34 -3.78 -31.24 -18.88
C ILE A 34 -3.55 -29.79 -18.45
N LYS A 35 -4.34 -29.30 -17.49
CA LYS A 35 -4.19 -27.98 -16.87
C LYS A 35 -3.57 -28.13 -15.49
N CYS A 36 -2.64 -27.24 -15.15
CA CYS A 36 -1.96 -27.20 -13.87
C CYS A 36 -2.15 -25.85 -13.18
N GLY A 37 -2.15 -25.84 -11.85
CA GLY A 37 -2.25 -24.62 -11.06
C GLY A 37 -3.65 -24.35 -10.50
N VAL A 38 -3.92 -23.07 -10.28
CA VAL A 38 -5.15 -22.57 -9.66
C VAL A 38 -6.30 -22.62 -10.67
N ASN A 39 -7.40 -23.27 -10.29
CA ASN A 39 -8.66 -23.29 -11.05
C ASN A 39 -9.60 -22.16 -10.61
N THR A 40 -9.83 -22.04 -9.30
CA THR A 40 -10.71 -21.02 -8.71
C THR A 40 -9.99 -20.31 -7.56
N PHE A 41 -10.15 -18.99 -7.47
CA PHE A 41 -9.56 -18.15 -6.43
C PHE A 41 -10.57 -17.09 -6.00
N VAL A 42 -10.84 -17.00 -4.70
CA VAL A 42 -11.76 -16.01 -4.12
C VAL A 42 -11.16 -15.48 -2.82
N VAL A 43 -10.98 -14.17 -2.71
CA VAL A 43 -10.61 -13.51 -1.46
C VAL A 43 -11.86 -13.15 -0.65
N ASN A 44 -11.78 -13.29 0.67
CA ASN A 44 -12.91 -13.02 1.57
C ASN A 44 -12.43 -12.19 2.78
N ASN A 45 -13.39 -11.57 3.46
CA ASN A 45 -13.18 -10.76 4.67
C ASN A 45 -12.25 -9.56 4.41
N ASP A 46 -12.80 -8.53 3.77
CA ASP A 46 -12.10 -7.26 3.48
C ASP A 46 -11.59 -6.59 4.78
N CYS A 47 -10.33 -6.15 4.76
CA CYS A 47 -9.67 -5.42 5.84
C CYS A 47 -9.66 -3.90 5.64
N GLY A 48 -10.16 -3.41 4.50
CA GLY A 48 -9.92 -2.08 3.98
C GLY A 48 -8.64 -1.98 3.15
N ILE A 49 -8.54 -0.94 2.31
CA ILE A 49 -7.35 -0.63 1.47
C ILE A 49 -7.02 -1.76 0.47
N GLY A 50 -8.01 -2.53 0.02
CA GLY A 50 -7.80 -3.63 -0.94
C GLY A 50 -7.09 -4.87 -0.38
N ALA A 51 -7.08 -5.03 0.95
CA ALA A 51 -6.54 -6.20 1.64
C ALA A 51 -7.65 -7.11 2.18
N PHE A 52 -7.35 -8.41 2.31
CA PHE A 52 -8.30 -9.45 2.69
C PHE A 52 -7.71 -10.36 3.76
N LYS A 53 -8.55 -10.93 4.63
CA LYS A 53 -8.07 -11.80 5.72
C LYS A 53 -7.76 -13.21 5.29
N ASN A 54 -8.50 -13.72 4.33
CA ASN A 54 -8.31 -15.07 3.83
C ASN A 54 -8.66 -15.19 2.35
N ALA A 55 -8.18 -16.27 1.76
CA ALA A 55 -8.45 -16.61 0.37
C ALA A 55 -8.81 -18.09 0.23
N TYR A 56 -9.92 -18.37 -0.42
CA TYR A 56 -10.28 -19.70 -0.87
C TYR A 56 -9.61 -20.01 -2.21
N VAL A 57 -9.02 -21.20 -2.30
CA VAL A 57 -8.28 -21.68 -3.47
C VAL A 57 -8.76 -23.07 -3.83
N GLN A 58 -9.08 -23.29 -5.10
CA GLN A 58 -9.32 -24.60 -5.69
C GLN A 58 -8.33 -24.82 -6.84
N CYS A 59 -7.58 -25.92 -6.82
CA CYS A 59 -6.63 -26.30 -7.86
C CYS A 59 -7.30 -27.16 -8.95
N TYR A 60 -6.65 -27.32 -10.11
CA TYR A 60 -7.18 -28.11 -11.23
C TYR A 60 -7.31 -29.63 -10.98
N ASP A 61 -6.67 -30.15 -9.93
CA ASP A 61 -6.83 -31.53 -9.46
C ASP A 61 -8.05 -31.72 -8.54
N GLY A 62 -8.81 -30.65 -8.25
CA GLY A 62 -9.95 -30.65 -7.34
C GLY A 62 -9.59 -30.41 -5.88
N TYR A 63 -8.32 -30.17 -5.55
CA TYR A 63 -7.91 -29.81 -4.19
C TYR A 63 -8.41 -28.43 -3.79
N GLU A 64 -9.00 -28.32 -2.61
CA GLU A 64 -9.55 -27.08 -2.06
C GLU A 64 -8.90 -26.75 -0.71
N THR A 65 -8.59 -25.47 -0.50
CA THR A 65 -8.13 -24.98 0.81
C THR A 65 -8.51 -23.53 1.02
N THR A 66 -8.55 -23.11 2.28
CA THR A 66 -8.65 -21.70 2.65
C THR A 66 -7.34 -21.27 3.32
N LEU A 67 -6.74 -20.22 2.79
CA LEU A 67 -5.48 -19.65 3.27
C LEU A 67 -5.76 -18.43 4.15
N GLY A 68 -5.02 -18.28 5.24
CA GLY A 68 -5.15 -17.15 6.17
C GLY A 68 -5.98 -17.44 7.42
N ASP A 69 -5.88 -16.53 8.38
CA ASP A 69 -6.61 -16.56 9.66
C ASP A 69 -7.30 -15.20 9.93
N ALA A 70 -7.94 -15.06 11.08
CA ALA A 70 -8.67 -13.83 11.44
C ALA A 70 -7.77 -12.59 11.62
N THR A 71 -6.46 -12.78 11.72
CA THR A 71 -5.44 -11.74 11.97
C THR A 71 -4.62 -11.37 10.74
N SER A 72 -4.61 -12.23 9.73
CA SER A 72 -3.98 -11.98 8.45
C SER A 72 -4.71 -10.84 7.74
N CYS A 73 -4.02 -9.86 7.17
CA CYS A 73 -4.58 -8.89 6.22
C CYS A 73 -3.54 -8.67 5.12
N LYS A 74 -3.80 -9.19 3.92
CA LYS A 74 -2.87 -9.16 2.79
C LYS A 74 -3.60 -8.76 1.52
N SER A 75 -2.90 -8.14 0.57
CA SER A 75 -3.48 -7.75 -0.71
C SER A 75 -3.94 -8.95 -1.53
N SER A 76 -4.81 -8.72 -2.52
CA SER A 76 -5.29 -9.77 -3.44
C SER A 76 -4.13 -10.45 -4.16
N GLU A 77 -3.09 -9.69 -4.52
CA GLU A 77 -1.92 -10.15 -5.26
C GLU A 77 -1.08 -11.10 -4.40
N THR A 78 -0.92 -10.76 -3.12
CA THR A 78 -0.20 -11.61 -2.15
C THR A 78 -0.94 -12.93 -1.96
N TRP A 79 -2.27 -12.90 -1.83
CA TRP A 79 -3.08 -14.12 -1.75
C TRP A 79 -3.01 -14.96 -3.02
N GLN A 80 -2.95 -14.32 -4.19
CA GLN A 80 -2.81 -15.01 -5.46
C GLN A 80 -1.45 -15.71 -5.60
N GLN A 81 -0.37 -15.15 -5.03
CA GLN A 81 0.93 -15.81 -4.97
C GLN A 81 0.87 -17.07 -4.10
N TYR A 82 0.29 -17.00 -2.90
CA TYR A 82 0.13 -18.18 -2.05
C TYR A 82 -0.77 -19.24 -2.70
N ALA A 83 -1.82 -18.83 -3.41
CA ALA A 83 -2.66 -19.74 -4.18
C ALA A 83 -1.85 -20.48 -5.26
N LYS A 84 -0.98 -19.77 -5.99
CA LYS A 84 -0.08 -20.37 -6.99
C LYS A 84 0.89 -21.35 -6.36
N GLU A 85 1.48 -21.02 -5.21
CA GLU A 85 2.40 -21.90 -4.47
C GLU A 85 1.73 -23.21 -4.04
N VAL A 86 0.52 -23.12 -3.49
CA VAL A 86 -0.24 -24.29 -3.04
C VAL A 86 -0.66 -25.19 -4.21
N CYS A 87 -0.92 -24.61 -5.39
CA CYS A 87 -1.34 -25.35 -6.58
C CYS A 87 -0.19 -25.68 -7.57
N VAL A 88 1.07 -25.33 -7.30
CA VAL A 88 2.16 -25.36 -8.31
C VAL A 88 2.39 -26.75 -8.94
N ASN A 89 2.15 -27.82 -8.17
CA ASN A 89 2.33 -29.21 -8.61
C ASN A 89 1.01 -29.98 -8.74
N ARG A 90 -0.11 -29.25 -8.84
CA ARG A 90 -1.46 -29.83 -8.89
C ARG A 90 -2.04 -29.67 -10.29
N CYS A 91 -2.14 -30.79 -11.01
CA CYS A 91 -2.61 -30.84 -12.38
C CYS A 91 -3.84 -31.73 -12.50
N SER A 92 -4.77 -31.38 -13.40
CA SER A 92 -5.90 -32.23 -13.74
C SER A 92 -5.37 -33.57 -14.30
N THR A 93 -5.64 -34.68 -13.62
CA THR A 93 -5.40 -36.00 -14.22
C THR A 93 -6.40 -36.16 -15.34
N GLY A 94 -5.97 -36.40 -16.59
CA GLY A 94 -6.84 -36.57 -17.77
C GLY A 94 -7.82 -37.76 -17.73
N LYS A 95 -8.13 -38.27 -16.54
CA LYS A 95 -9.28 -39.12 -16.30
C LYS A 95 -10.51 -38.21 -16.27
N GLU A 96 -11.47 -38.55 -17.13
CA GLU A 96 -12.80 -37.97 -17.21
C GLU A 96 -13.29 -37.61 -15.80
N PRO A 97 -13.70 -36.35 -15.55
CA PRO A 97 -14.07 -35.91 -14.23
C PRO A 97 -15.14 -36.86 -13.72
N ASN A 98 -14.79 -37.63 -12.69
CA ASN A 98 -15.78 -38.26 -11.85
C ASN A 98 -16.68 -37.09 -11.46
N ILE A 99 -17.91 -37.07 -11.97
CA ILE A 99 -18.86 -36.00 -11.74
C ILE A 99 -19.15 -36.09 -10.24
N ILE A 100 -18.28 -35.48 -9.44
CA ILE A 100 -18.60 -35.03 -8.10
C ILE A 100 -19.77 -34.10 -8.40
N PRO A 101 -20.98 -34.46 -7.95
CA PRO A 101 -22.16 -33.66 -8.20
C PRO A 101 -21.77 -32.23 -7.87
N LYS A 102 -21.95 -31.32 -8.84
CA LYS A 102 -21.95 -29.87 -8.62
C LYS A 102 -22.44 -29.68 -7.19
N PRO A 103 -21.63 -29.12 -6.27
CA PRO A 103 -22.00 -29.04 -4.87
C PRO A 103 -23.45 -28.64 -4.86
N LEU A 104 -24.31 -29.52 -4.33
CA LEU A 104 -25.69 -29.15 -4.08
C LEU A 104 -25.57 -27.74 -3.49
N PRO A 105 -26.26 -26.72 -4.03
CA PRO A 105 -26.26 -25.41 -3.39
C PRO A 105 -26.40 -25.69 -1.91
N LEU A 106 -25.36 -25.33 -1.14
CA LEU A 106 -25.15 -25.81 0.24
C LEU A 106 -26.53 -25.93 0.85
N PRO A 107 -26.97 -27.13 1.33
CA PRO A 107 -28.29 -27.30 1.90
C PRO A 107 -28.47 -26.11 2.82
N ALA A 108 -29.43 -25.24 2.48
CA ALA A 108 -29.61 -23.93 3.10
C ALA A 108 -29.35 -24.15 4.57
N SER A 109 -28.20 -23.66 5.04
CA SER A 109 -27.67 -24.03 6.35
C SER A 109 -28.82 -23.85 7.29
N ALA A 110 -29.29 -24.94 7.93
CA ALA A 110 -30.45 -24.89 8.83
C ALA A 110 -30.30 -23.61 9.62
N PRO A 111 -31.26 -22.65 9.51
CA PRO A 111 -31.02 -21.22 9.70
C PRO A 111 -30.19 -21.08 10.95
N THR A 112 -28.87 -20.87 10.74
CA THR A 112 -27.94 -20.73 11.83
C THR A 112 -28.41 -19.46 12.45
N ALA A 113 -29.13 -19.59 13.58
CA ALA A 113 -29.99 -18.56 14.17
C ALA A 113 -29.38 -17.22 13.81
N THR A 114 -29.94 -16.58 12.77
CA THR A 114 -29.31 -15.46 12.08
C THR A 114 -28.88 -14.54 13.18
N ALA A 115 -27.57 -14.47 13.45
CA ALA A 115 -27.04 -13.59 14.46
C ALA A 115 -27.61 -12.25 14.04
N LYS A 116 -28.56 -11.75 14.84
CA LYS A 116 -29.29 -10.52 14.53
C LYS A 116 -28.21 -9.55 14.08
N PRO A 117 -28.33 -8.93 12.88
CA PRO A 117 -27.34 -7.98 12.43
C PRO A 117 -27.22 -6.97 13.56
N THR A 118 -26.11 -7.07 14.28
CA THR A 118 -25.80 -6.14 15.34
C THR A 118 -25.61 -4.88 14.55
N SER A 119 -26.57 -3.96 14.62
CA SER A 119 -26.48 -2.69 13.93
C SER A 119 -25.36 -1.92 14.62
N VAL A 120 -24.12 -2.23 14.24
CA VAL A 120 -22.94 -1.51 14.67
C VAL A 120 -23.10 -0.14 14.06
N CYS A 121 -23.42 0.82 14.92
CA CYS A 121 -23.66 2.17 14.47
C CYS A 121 -22.33 2.76 14.01
N TYR A 122 -22.23 2.99 12.70
CA TYR A 122 -21.03 3.44 12.04
C TYR A 122 -21.08 4.96 11.95
N ILE A 123 -20.11 5.65 12.58
CA ILE A 123 -19.89 7.07 12.31
C ILE A 123 -19.50 7.17 10.84
N SER A 124 -20.09 8.11 10.11
CA SER A 124 -19.78 8.30 8.69
C SER A 124 -18.27 8.50 8.47
N ASP A 125 -17.64 7.64 7.66
CA ASP A 125 -16.23 7.78 7.26
C ASP A 125 -15.93 9.14 6.64
N ASN A 126 -16.91 9.72 5.95
CA ASN A 126 -16.81 11.03 5.32
C ASN A 126 -16.59 12.14 6.37
N LEU A 127 -17.26 12.08 7.52
CA LEU A 127 -17.07 13.08 8.59
C LEU A 127 -15.67 12.99 9.20
N MET A 128 -15.13 11.79 9.35
CA MET A 128 -13.76 11.61 9.85
C MET A 128 -12.74 12.12 8.82
N GLN A 129 -12.94 11.83 7.54
CA GLN A 129 -12.04 12.30 6.48
C GLN A 129 -12.08 13.84 6.33
N GLU A 130 -13.26 14.46 6.43
CA GLU A 130 -13.41 15.92 6.42
C GLU A 130 -12.72 16.55 7.64
N TYR A 131 -12.80 15.91 8.80
CA TYR A 131 -12.13 16.36 10.01
C TYR A 131 -10.61 16.40 9.83
N ASP A 132 -10.03 15.30 9.33
CA ASP A 132 -8.59 15.22 9.06
C ASP A 132 -8.13 16.26 8.04
N GLN A 133 -8.92 16.51 6.99
CA GLN A 133 -8.65 17.57 6.02
C GLN A 133 -8.69 18.98 6.63
N LEU A 134 -9.63 19.25 7.52
CA LEU A 134 -9.73 20.57 8.18
C LEU A 134 -8.55 20.81 9.12
N ILE A 135 -8.08 19.77 9.83
CA ILE A 135 -6.87 19.85 10.66
C ILE A 135 -5.65 20.23 9.80
N LEU A 136 -5.49 19.62 8.62
CA LEU A 136 -4.42 19.95 7.68
C LEU A 136 -4.55 21.37 7.09
N LYS A 137 -5.77 21.81 6.77
CA LYS A 137 -6.01 23.18 6.29
C LYS A 137 -5.70 24.22 7.36
N LEU A 138 -6.02 23.93 8.62
CA LEU A 138 -5.77 24.84 9.75
C LEU A 138 -4.27 25.15 9.87
N GLN A 139 -3.42 24.15 9.64
CA GLN A 139 -1.95 24.30 9.62
C GLN A 139 -1.48 25.21 8.50
N LYS A 140 -1.98 25.03 7.27
CA LYS A 140 -1.63 25.89 6.14
C LYS A 140 -2.08 27.34 6.32
N ALA A 141 -3.04 27.57 7.22
CA ALA A 141 -3.58 28.88 7.55
C ALA A 141 -2.93 29.49 8.81
N GLU A 142 -1.90 28.89 9.41
CA GLU A 142 -1.36 29.36 10.70
C GLU A 142 -0.81 30.80 10.66
N SER A 143 -0.33 31.24 9.49
CA SER A 143 0.07 32.64 9.24
C SER A 143 -1.11 33.59 8.96
N ASP A 144 -2.29 33.06 8.65
CA ASP A 144 -3.50 33.80 8.34
C ASP A 144 -4.54 33.56 9.44
N LYS A 145 -4.50 34.42 10.46
CA LYS A 145 -5.36 34.32 11.64
C LYS A 145 -6.85 34.21 11.28
N ALA A 146 -7.32 34.96 10.28
CA ALA A 146 -8.73 34.96 9.90
C ALA A 146 -9.15 33.62 9.28
N ARG A 147 -8.31 33.09 8.38
CA ARG A 147 -8.55 31.77 7.77
C ARG A 147 -8.44 30.64 8.79
N ALA A 148 -7.50 30.74 9.74
CA ALA A 148 -7.38 29.78 10.82
C ALA A 148 -8.64 29.75 11.70
N GLU A 149 -9.16 30.92 12.10
CA GLU A 149 -10.40 31.03 12.87
C GLU A 149 -11.61 30.42 12.12
N GLU A 150 -11.73 30.64 10.80
CA GLU A 150 -12.80 30.03 10.00
C GLU A 150 -12.70 28.49 9.99
N ILE A 151 -11.50 27.95 9.82
CA ILE A 151 -11.28 26.50 9.80
C ILE A 151 -11.55 25.90 11.19
N THR A 152 -11.11 26.56 12.27
CA THR A 152 -11.42 26.15 13.64
C THR A 152 -12.92 26.07 13.88
N LYS A 153 -13.70 27.04 13.39
CA LYS A 153 -15.18 26.99 13.48
C LYS A 153 -15.76 25.78 12.76
N LYS A 154 -15.24 25.44 11.57
CA LYS A 154 -15.67 24.23 10.83
C LYS A 154 -15.32 22.95 11.59
N ILE A 155 -14.14 22.87 12.20
CA ILE A 155 -13.73 21.72 13.04
C ILE A 155 -14.67 21.57 14.24
N ILE A 156 -15.00 22.67 14.93
CA ILE A 156 -15.94 22.64 16.07
C ILE A 156 -17.33 22.15 15.62
N ALA A 157 -17.84 22.68 14.51
CA ALA A 157 -19.13 22.27 13.96
C ALA A 157 -19.14 20.78 13.57
N LEU A 158 -18.07 20.30 12.92
CA LEU A 158 -17.95 18.92 12.52
C LEU A 158 -17.85 17.95 13.71
N LYS A 159 -17.13 18.34 14.78
CA LYS A 159 -17.12 17.59 16.05
C LYS A 159 -18.51 17.49 16.67
N GLN A 160 -19.27 18.60 16.64
CA GLN A 160 -20.65 18.60 17.14
C GLN A 160 -21.53 17.65 16.33
N GLU A 161 -21.36 17.58 15.02
CA GLU A 161 -22.09 16.63 14.17
C GLU A 161 -21.67 15.18 14.41
N ILE A 162 -20.38 14.89 14.61
CA ILE A 162 -19.90 13.55 14.98
C ILE A 162 -20.48 13.12 16.33
N GLU A 163 -20.47 13.99 17.34
CA GLU A 163 -21.07 13.70 18.65
C GLU A 163 -22.60 13.61 18.60
N LYS A 164 -23.24 14.31 17.67
CA LYS A 164 -24.67 14.18 17.41
C LYS A 164 -24.97 12.81 16.80
N GLN A 165 -24.25 12.39 15.75
CA GLN A 165 -24.38 11.03 15.19
C GLN A 165 -24.12 9.96 16.24
N ARG A 166 -23.11 10.15 17.09
CA ARG A 166 -22.79 9.23 18.18
C ARG A 166 -23.91 9.13 19.22
N ARG A 167 -24.56 10.24 19.55
CA ARG A 167 -25.74 10.26 20.45
C ARG A 167 -26.98 9.68 19.80
N GLU A 168 -27.23 9.97 18.52
CA GLU A 168 -28.33 9.35 17.77
C GLU A 168 -28.13 7.84 17.68
N CYS A 169 -26.90 7.39 17.46
CA CYS A 169 -26.50 6.00 17.53
C CYS A 169 -26.74 5.36 18.90
N ALA A 170 -26.40 6.05 19.98
CA ALA A 170 -26.58 5.54 21.34
C ALA A 170 -28.06 5.47 21.77
N ASN A 171 -28.90 6.36 21.22
CA ASN A 171 -30.32 6.47 21.57
C ASN A 171 -31.26 5.76 20.58
N ALA A 172 -30.74 5.25 19.46
CA ALA A 172 -31.53 4.50 18.49
C ALA A 172 -32.12 3.26 19.18
N PRO A 173 -33.47 3.13 19.26
CA PRO A 173 -34.09 1.97 19.87
C PRO A 173 -33.62 0.72 19.14
N GLN A 174 -32.95 -0.20 19.85
CA GLN A 174 -32.69 -1.52 19.30
C GLN A 174 -34.04 -2.11 18.86
N PRO A 175 -34.15 -2.67 17.65
CA PRO A 175 -35.41 -3.19 17.14
C PRO A 175 -35.94 -4.28 18.08
N THR A 176 -36.94 -3.92 18.89
CA THR A 176 -37.74 -4.85 19.68
C THR A 176 -38.56 -5.70 18.72
N THR A 177 -37.99 -6.84 18.31
CA THR A 177 -38.73 -7.89 17.63
C THR A 177 -39.82 -8.40 18.56
N THR A 178 -41.05 -7.93 18.32
CA THR A 178 -42.27 -8.40 18.98
C THR A 178 -42.64 -9.75 18.38
N SER A 179 -42.00 -10.82 18.84
CA SER A 179 -42.53 -12.18 18.70
C SER A 179 -42.88 -12.69 20.09
N ARG A 180 -44.19 -12.88 20.28
CA ARG A 180 -44.93 -13.44 21.42
C ARG A 180 -44.12 -14.43 22.30
N PRO A 181 -44.14 -14.30 23.64
CA PRO A 181 -43.29 -15.10 24.52
C PRO A 181 -43.86 -16.50 24.75
N VAL A 182 -43.00 -17.51 24.55
CA VAL A 182 -43.07 -18.77 25.32
C VAL A 182 -42.26 -18.51 26.60
N PRO A 183 -42.80 -18.77 27.80
CA PRO A 183 -42.12 -18.47 29.05
C PRO A 183 -41.04 -19.51 29.32
N LEU A 184 -39.76 -19.16 29.15
CA LEU A 184 -38.62 -19.85 29.76
C LEU A 184 -37.42 -18.87 29.83
N ALA A 185 -36.93 -18.68 31.06
CA ALA A 185 -35.72 -17.99 31.49
C ALA A 185 -35.64 -16.45 31.38
N PRO A 186 -35.11 -15.76 32.42
CA PRO A 186 -34.90 -14.30 32.41
C PRO A 186 -33.85 -13.89 31.36
N PRO A 187 -34.03 -12.75 30.68
CA PRO A 187 -33.11 -12.29 29.63
C PRO A 187 -31.80 -11.79 30.25
N ILE A 188 -30.69 -12.36 29.77
CA ILE A 188 -29.34 -11.85 30.06
C ILE A 188 -29.11 -10.67 29.11
N ALA A 189 -29.01 -9.46 29.66
CA ALA A 189 -28.64 -8.26 28.94
C ALA A 189 -27.18 -8.37 28.47
N ILE A 190 -26.97 -8.44 27.15
CA ILE A 190 -25.63 -8.42 26.52
C ILE A 190 -25.57 -7.19 25.61
N ASP A 191 -25.38 -6.02 26.23
CA ASP A 191 -24.94 -4.79 25.57
C ASP A 191 -23.62 -4.36 26.23
N LYS A 192 -22.56 -5.13 25.97
CA LYS A 192 -21.21 -4.78 26.42
C LYS A 192 -20.37 -4.46 25.18
N PRO A 193 -19.77 -3.26 25.08
CA PRO A 193 -18.86 -2.94 23.99
C PRO A 193 -17.77 -4.01 23.94
N ILE A 194 -17.58 -4.60 22.75
CA ILE A 194 -16.50 -5.57 22.51
C ILE A 194 -15.20 -4.80 22.73
N THR A 195 -14.69 -4.90 23.95
CA THR A 195 -13.40 -4.33 24.32
C THR A 195 -12.40 -5.32 23.75
N VAL A 196 -11.78 -4.99 22.62
CA VAL A 196 -10.67 -5.79 22.10
C VAL A 196 -9.58 -5.73 23.17
N LEU A 197 -9.44 -6.80 23.94
CA LEU A 197 -8.40 -6.95 24.93
C LEU A 197 -7.09 -7.16 24.18
N VAL A 198 -6.43 -6.08 23.79
CA VAL A 198 -5.09 -6.14 23.22
C VAL A 198 -4.16 -6.60 24.33
N ASN A 199 -3.57 -7.78 24.17
CA ASN A 199 -2.57 -8.30 25.08
C ASN A 199 -1.27 -7.49 24.92
N ARG A 200 -1.16 -6.40 25.69
CA ARG A 200 0.02 -5.53 25.71
C ARG A 200 1.30 -6.25 26.14
N CYS A 201 1.22 -7.45 26.72
CA CYS A 201 2.39 -8.18 27.16
C CYS A 201 3.17 -8.81 26.01
N ASP A 202 2.53 -9.00 24.86
CA ASP A 202 3.22 -9.42 23.64
C ASP A 202 4.10 -8.28 23.08
N GLU A 203 3.82 -7.02 23.45
CA GLU A 203 4.66 -5.87 23.07
C GLU A 203 6.00 -5.84 23.80
N VAL A 204 6.12 -6.44 25.01
CA VAL A 204 7.36 -6.42 25.81
C VAL A 204 8.55 -6.94 24.99
N ALA A 205 8.37 -8.04 24.27
CA ALA A 205 9.40 -8.62 23.41
C ALA A 205 9.80 -7.67 22.26
N GLN A 206 8.85 -6.92 21.71
CA GLN A 206 9.13 -5.92 20.66
C GLN A 206 9.98 -4.77 21.22
N TRP A 207 9.65 -4.25 22.40
CA TRP A 207 10.44 -3.20 23.06
C TRP A 207 11.86 -3.66 23.39
N GLU A 208 12.03 -4.89 23.88
CA GLU A 208 13.35 -5.47 24.16
C GLU A 208 14.20 -5.61 22.88
N ASN A 209 13.59 -6.10 21.80
CA ASN A 209 14.25 -6.19 20.49
C ASN A 209 14.66 -4.81 19.95
N LYS A 210 13.80 -3.79 20.08
CA LYS A 210 14.10 -2.39 19.72
C LYS A 210 15.31 -1.88 20.52
N ILE A 211 15.37 -2.11 21.83
CA ILE A 211 16.51 -1.71 22.67
C ILE A 211 17.80 -2.39 22.20
N VAL A 212 17.77 -3.68 21.90
CA VAL A 212 18.95 -4.42 21.41
C VAL A 212 19.46 -3.82 20.10
N TYR A 213 18.56 -3.50 19.17
CA TYR A 213 18.93 -2.87 17.90
C TYR A 213 19.63 -1.51 18.10
N TYR A 214 19.03 -0.60 18.88
CA TYR A 214 19.63 0.72 19.10
C TYR A 214 20.91 0.67 19.94
N LYS A 215 21.06 -0.34 20.81
CA LYS A 215 22.31 -0.57 21.55
C LYS A 215 23.43 -1.09 20.63
N LYS A 216 23.09 -1.83 19.57
CA LYS A 216 24.06 -2.16 18.52
C LYS A 216 24.44 -0.92 17.72
N LEU A 217 23.46 -0.08 17.39
CA LEU A 217 23.68 1.18 16.67
C LEU A 217 24.57 2.14 17.49
N SER A 218 24.35 2.28 18.80
CA SER A 218 25.16 3.14 19.67
C SER A 218 26.65 2.78 19.72
N ASN A 219 26.99 1.51 19.47
CA ASN A 219 28.36 1.03 19.40
C ASN A 219 29.02 1.26 18.02
N SER A 220 28.28 1.80 17.05
CA SER A 220 28.79 2.11 15.71
C SER A 220 29.59 3.42 15.70
N SER A 221 30.42 3.58 14.67
CA SER A 221 31.22 4.81 14.49
C SER A 221 30.34 6.01 14.17
N ASP A 222 30.76 7.23 14.53
CA ASP A 222 29.99 8.45 14.22
C ASP A 222 29.79 8.66 12.72
N VAL A 223 30.68 8.09 11.90
CA VAL A 223 30.57 8.12 10.43
C VAL A 223 29.41 7.24 9.97
N ASP A 224 29.27 6.04 10.52
CA ASP A 224 28.20 5.12 10.15
C ASP A 224 26.85 5.59 10.70
N LEU A 225 26.84 6.15 11.91
CA LEU A 225 25.65 6.79 12.47
C LEU A 225 25.12 7.93 11.59
N LYS A 226 26.04 8.77 11.06
CA LYS A 226 25.68 9.85 10.12
C LYS A 226 25.12 9.33 8.80
N LYS A 227 25.59 8.18 8.29
CA LYS A 227 25.01 7.54 7.10
C LYS A 227 23.58 7.08 7.36
N ASP A 228 23.33 6.53 8.54
CA ASP A 228 22.00 6.11 8.96
C ASP A 228 21.09 7.29 9.38
N GLY A 229 21.63 8.52 9.43
CA GLY A 229 20.89 9.74 9.74
C GLY A 229 20.68 9.98 11.23
N PHE A 230 21.48 9.35 12.09
CA PHE A 230 21.43 9.49 13.55
C PHE A 230 22.70 10.18 14.08
N SER A 231 22.51 11.01 15.11
CA SER A 231 23.57 11.44 16.01
C SER A 231 23.66 10.51 17.22
N ARG A 232 24.83 10.48 17.88
CA ARG A 232 25.02 9.64 19.07
C ARG A 232 24.09 10.09 20.20
N GLU A 233 23.89 11.39 20.35
CA GLU A 233 22.98 12.00 21.32
C GLU A 233 21.52 11.60 21.06
N GLU A 234 21.10 11.55 19.78
CA GLU A 234 19.76 11.05 19.41
C GLU A 234 19.59 9.57 19.81
N ILE A 235 20.59 8.73 19.58
CA ILE A 235 20.52 7.30 19.94
C ILE A 235 20.45 7.11 21.45
N GLU A 236 21.25 7.83 22.22
CA GLU A 236 21.18 7.79 23.68
C GLU A 236 19.80 8.21 24.19
N LYS A 237 19.22 9.25 23.59
CA LYS A 237 17.86 9.70 23.90
C LYS A 237 16.83 8.60 23.58
N ILE A 238 16.92 7.99 22.39
CA ILE A 238 16.04 6.88 21.98
C ILE A 238 16.15 5.70 22.95
N LEU A 239 17.36 5.29 23.34
CA LEU A 239 17.57 4.18 24.28
C LEU A 239 16.97 4.46 25.67
N LYS A 240 17.10 5.71 26.15
CA LYS A 240 16.50 6.14 27.41
C LYS A 240 14.97 6.10 27.36
N ASP A 241 14.40 6.64 26.29
CA ASP A 241 12.95 6.64 26.08
C ASP A 241 12.40 5.20 25.90
N LEU A 242 13.13 4.34 25.18
CA LEU A 242 12.78 2.92 25.01
C LEU A 242 12.76 2.16 26.33
N SER A 243 13.78 2.37 27.17
CA SER A 243 13.87 1.71 28.47
C SER A 243 12.76 2.17 29.41
N LEU A 244 12.47 3.48 29.42
CA LEU A 244 11.35 4.03 30.19
C LEU A 244 9.99 3.48 29.72
N GLY A 245 9.78 3.36 28.41
CA GLY A 245 8.56 2.78 27.84
C GLY A 245 8.43 1.29 28.18
N LEU A 246 9.50 0.52 28.09
CA LEU A 246 9.52 -0.90 28.47
C LEU A 246 9.15 -1.10 29.95
N GLU A 247 9.66 -0.26 30.87
CA GLU A 247 9.28 -0.32 32.28
C GLU A 247 7.78 -0.07 32.49
N LYS A 248 7.18 0.88 31.75
CA LYS A 248 5.73 1.13 31.80
C LYS A 248 4.93 -0.06 31.29
N VAL A 249 5.34 -0.68 30.17
CA VAL A 249 4.66 -1.88 29.64
C VAL A 249 4.77 -3.05 30.62
N LYS A 250 5.98 -3.30 31.17
CA LYS A 250 6.20 -4.36 32.16
C LYS A 250 5.34 -4.16 33.41
N ALA A 251 5.23 -2.93 33.92
CA ALA A 251 4.36 -2.62 35.05
C ALA A 251 2.88 -2.87 34.74
N GLN A 252 2.41 -2.52 33.54
CA GLN A 252 1.03 -2.84 33.10
C GLN A 252 0.79 -4.35 33.03
N CYS A 253 1.79 -5.12 32.60
CA CYS A 253 1.72 -6.58 32.51
C CYS A 253 1.70 -7.27 33.87
N SER A 254 2.55 -6.84 34.81
CA SER A 254 2.57 -7.41 36.17
C SER A 254 1.22 -7.26 36.87
N ASN A 255 0.48 -6.19 36.59
CA ASN A 255 -0.85 -5.95 37.14
C ASN A 255 -1.95 -6.83 36.52
N GLN A 256 -1.76 -7.34 35.29
CA GLN A 256 -2.71 -8.25 34.65
C GLN A 256 -2.58 -9.69 35.15
N SER A 257 -1.36 -10.15 35.48
CA SER A 257 -1.11 -11.51 35.96
C SER A 257 -1.69 -11.82 37.36
N GLY A 258 -2.14 -10.80 38.10
CA GLY A 258 -2.64 -10.95 39.47
C GLY A 258 -4.14 -11.26 39.62
N THR A 259 -4.94 -11.17 38.55
CA THR A 259 -6.42 -11.28 38.65
C THR A 259 -6.97 -12.43 37.81
N ILE A 260 -6.56 -13.66 38.11
CA ILE A 260 -7.30 -14.86 37.73
C ILE A 260 -7.99 -15.39 38.99
N THR A 261 -8.91 -14.60 39.55
CA THR A 261 -9.78 -15.04 40.64
C THR A 261 -11.17 -15.32 40.09
N ALA A 262 -11.65 -16.51 40.43
CA ALA A 262 -12.91 -17.19 40.11
C ALA A 262 -14.03 -16.39 39.38
N PRO A 263 -14.73 -17.03 38.41
CA PRO A 263 -15.86 -16.43 37.71
C PRO A 263 -17.02 -16.22 38.69
N GLY A 264 -17.34 -14.97 39.05
CA GLY A 264 -18.55 -14.76 39.85
C GLY A 264 -18.76 -13.42 40.54
N THR A 265 -18.28 -12.27 40.07
CA THR A 265 -18.89 -10.99 40.48
C THR A 265 -18.66 -9.90 39.45
N ALA A 266 -19.73 -9.36 38.88
CA ALA A 266 -19.68 -8.24 37.93
C ALA A 266 -19.37 -6.94 38.69
N ILE A 267 -18.09 -6.63 38.86
CA ILE A 267 -17.66 -5.34 39.41
C ILE A 267 -17.79 -4.29 38.30
N THR A 268 -18.70 -3.34 38.51
CA THR A 268 -18.90 -2.12 37.70
C THR A 268 -17.76 -1.14 38.01
N GLY A 269 -16.54 -1.51 37.61
CA GLY A 269 -15.34 -0.71 37.82
C GLY A 269 -15.08 0.23 36.64
N SER A 270 -14.94 1.51 36.93
CA SER A 270 -14.51 2.56 36.00
C SER A 270 -13.28 2.12 35.20
N VAL A 271 -13.40 2.08 33.87
CA VAL A 271 -12.29 1.87 32.95
C VAL A 271 -11.36 3.07 33.07
N SER A 272 -10.29 2.92 33.85
CA SER A 272 -9.21 3.92 33.86
C SER A 272 -8.60 3.92 32.46
N ALA A 273 -8.73 5.05 31.76
CA ALA A 273 -8.20 5.23 30.42
C ALA A 273 -6.69 4.91 30.44
N THR A 274 -6.33 3.75 29.89
CA THR A 274 -4.96 3.27 29.83
C THR A 274 -4.15 4.28 29.02
N GLU A 275 -3.17 4.92 29.66
CA GLU A 275 -2.32 5.89 28.99
C GLU A 275 -1.66 5.23 27.77
N THR A 276 -1.90 5.80 26.59
CA THR A 276 -1.30 5.34 25.33
C THR A 276 0.18 5.67 25.36
N ILE A 277 1.01 4.64 25.22
CA ILE A 277 2.46 4.80 25.27
C ILE A 277 2.92 5.37 23.92
N LYS A 278 3.71 6.43 23.97
CA LYS A 278 4.31 7.04 22.78
C LYS A 278 5.24 6.02 22.10
N PRO A 279 5.10 5.77 20.79
CA PRO A 279 6.06 4.95 20.07
C PRO A 279 7.40 5.68 20.01
N VAL A 280 8.44 5.09 20.61
CA VAL A 280 9.78 5.70 20.62
C VAL A 280 10.53 5.42 19.32
N VAL A 281 10.29 4.24 18.76
CA VAL A 281 10.82 3.80 17.47
C VAL A 281 9.63 3.36 16.65
N VAL A 282 9.36 4.11 15.60
CA VAL A 282 8.25 3.83 14.72
C VAL A 282 8.67 2.75 13.75
N GLU A 283 7.95 1.63 13.76
CA GLU A 283 8.15 0.60 12.76
C GLU A 283 7.28 0.83 11.53
N SER A 284 6.07 1.33 11.69
CA SER A 284 5.16 1.55 10.57
C SER A 284 4.36 2.84 10.71
N GLY A 285 3.86 3.36 9.59
CA GLY A 285 2.97 4.51 9.62
C GLY A 285 1.67 4.28 10.42
N GLN A 286 1.22 3.01 10.47
CA GLN A 286 0.03 2.60 11.22
C GLN A 286 0.19 2.78 12.73
N GLU A 287 1.38 2.53 13.27
CA GLU A 287 1.69 2.74 14.70
C GLU A 287 1.54 4.23 15.09
N ILE A 288 2.05 5.13 14.24
CA ILE A 288 1.88 6.59 14.43
C ILE A 288 0.40 6.96 14.33
N SER A 289 -0.30 6.46 13.31
CA SER A 289 -1.72 6.77 13.09
C SER A 289 -2.59 6.35 14.27
N ALA A 290 -2.39 5.14 14.81
CA ALA A 290 -3.12 4.63 15.97
C ALA A 290 -2.83 5.43 17.25
N TYR A 291 -1.54 5.75 17.50
CA TYR A 291 -1.15 6.62 18.59
C TYR A 291 -1.83 7.99 18.48
N TYR A 292 -1.77 8.60 17.30
CA TYR A 292 -2.34 9.91 17.03
C TYR A 292 -3.84 9.94 17.25
N LYS A 293 -4.58 8.97 16.68
CA LYS A 293 -6.03 8.88 16.84
C LYS A 293 -6.43 8.87 18.32
N THR A 294 -5.74 8.05 19.12
CA THR A 294 -6.02 7.95 20.56
C THR A 294 -5.68 9.25 21.30
N ARG A 295 -4.55 9.87 20.97
CA ARG A 295 -4.13 11.15 21.56
C ARG A 295 -5.07 12.30 21.18
N LEU A 296 -5.55 12.29 19.95
CA LEU A 296 -6.47 13.29 19.42
C LEU A 296 -7.85 13.16 20.08
N GLU A 297 -8.38 11.94 20.29
CA GLU A 297 -9.61 11.72 21.05
C GLU A 297 -9.50 12.23 22.50
N LYS A 298 -8.35 11.99 23.15
CA LYS A 298 -8.07 12.51 24.50
C LYS A 298 -8.05 14.05 24.52
N THR A 299 -7.38 14.66 23.55
CA THR A 299 -7.25 16.12 23.42
C THR A 299 -8.58 16.77 23.01
N ALA A 300 -9.39 16.07 22.20
CA ALA A 300 -10.72 16.49 21.82
C ALA A 300 -11.66 16.61 23.03
N SER A 301 -11.41 15.80 24.06
CA SER A 301 -12.18 15.75 25.31
C SER A 301 -11.71 16.77 26.37
N ALA A 302 -10.61 17.49 26.14
CA ALA A 302 -10.12 18.51 27.07
C ALA A 302 -11.03 19.75 27.06
N LYS A 303 -11.34 20.30 28.25
CA LYS A 303 -12.14 21.53 28.38
C LYS A 303 -11.27 22.76 28.16
N GLY A 304 -11.69 23.63 27.24
CA GLY A 304 -11.07 24.93 26.95
C GLY A 304 -10.42 24.98 25.57
N GLU A 305 -10.84 25.95 24.73
CA GLU A 305 -10.40 26.06 23.33
C GLU A 305 -8.90 26.35 23.21
N GLU A 306 -8.36 27.27 24.01
CA GLU A 306 -6.93 27.64 23.98
C GLU A 306 -6.02 26.46 24.35
N LYS A 307 -6.35 25.76 25.43
CA LYS A 307 -5.59 24.58 25.88
C LYS A 307 -5.67 23.45 24.87
N GLN A 308 -6.84 23.26 24.24
CA GLN A 308 -7.00 22.28 23.17
C GLN A 308 -6.13 22.63 21.95
N ILE A 309 -6.04 23.90 21.57
CA ILE A 309 -5.16 24.34 20.48
C ILE A 309 -3.69 24.08 20.83
N GLU A 310 -3.26 24.43 22.04
CA GLU A 310 -1.88 24.19 22.49
C GLU A 310 -1.52 22.69 22.50
N GLU A 311 -2.40 21.84 23.04
CA GLU A 311 -2.19 20.38 23.04
C GLU A 311 -2.19 19.80 21.62
N LEU A 312 -3.01 20.33 20.71
CA LEU A 312 -3.01 19.92 19.30
C LEU A 312 -1.72 20.33 18.57
N LYS A 313 -1.17 21.51 18.87
CA LYS A 313 0.14 21.94 18.32
C LYS A 313 1.26 21.04 18.82
N ALA A 314 1.33 20.79 20.12
CA ALA A 314 2.33 19.90 20.71
C ALA A 314 2.22 18.46 20.15
N LEU A 315 0.98 17.98 19.95
CA LEU A 315 0.74 16.68 19.33
C LEU A 315 1.22 16.66 17.87
N ARG A 316 1.06 17.75 17.13
CA ARG A 316 1.57 17.83 15.75
C ARG A 316 3.09 17.81 15.70
N ASP A 317 3.77 18.61 16.51
CA ASP A 317 5.24 18.61 16.59
C ASP A 317 5.76 17.21 16.94
N GLU A 318 5.04 16.50 17.81
CA GLU A 318 5.32 15.11 18.15
C GLU A 318 5.20 14.18 16.93
N ILE A 319 4.12 14.28 16.16
CA ILE A 319 3.93 13.48 14.93
C ILE A 319 5.00 13.80 13.90
N ASP A 320 5.32 15.08 13.71
CA ASP A 320 6.34 15.52 12.75
C ASP A 320 7.70 14.90 13.11
N GLY A 321 8.02 14.83 14.40
CA GLY A 321 9.19 14.10 14.90
C GLY A 321 9.12 12.59 14.66
N LEU A 322 7.94 11.96 14.82
CA LEU A 322 7.75 10.53 14.57
C LEU A 322 7.89 10.18 13.07
N ILE A 323 7.34 11.00 12.17
CA ILE A 323 7.49 10.84 10.72
C ILE A 323 8.96 11.02 10.32
N ALA A 324 9.63 12.04 10.83
CA ALA A 324 11.06 12.24 10.58
C ALA A 324 11.88 11.02 11.01
N ASN A 325 11.57 10.46 12.19
CA ASN A 325 12.22 9.25 12.70
C ASN A 325 11.91 8.02 11.86
N LEU A 326 10.69 7.86 11.36
CA LEU A 326 10.31 6.76 10.46
C LEU A 326 11.13 6.80 9.16
N ILE A 327 11.28 7.98 8.56
CA ILE A 327 12.10 8.17 7.35
C ILE A 327 13.59 7.89 7.63
N LYS A 328 14.09 8.31 8.80
CA LYS A 328 15.48 8.06 9.21
C LYS A 328 15.74 6.57 9.52
N SER A 329 14.82 5.88 10.17
CA SER A 329 15.04 4.51 10.67
C SER A 329 14.95 3.44 9.57
N ARG A 330 14.12 3.64 8.57
CA ARG A 330 13.90 2.66 7.49
C ARG A 330 14.86 2.91 6.34
N LYS A 331 15.39 1.85 5.70
CA LYS A 331 16.21 2.00 4.49
C LYS A 331 15.34 2.13 3.24
N GLU A 332 14.23 1.42 3.24
CA GLU A 332 13.22 1.38 2.19
C GLU A 332 11.88 1.69 2.87
N LEU A 333 11.12 2.63 2.30
CA LEU A 333 9.79 3.00 2.76
C LEU A 333 8.80 2.85 1.60
N GLU A 334 7.67 2.24 1.86
CA GLU A 334 6.56 2.28 0.92
C GLU A 334 5.81 3.59 1.10
N VAL A 335 5.43 4.23 -0.01
CA VAL A 335 4.71 5.51 0.08
C VAL A 335 3.32 5.35 0.71
N SER A 336 2.74 4.15 0.65
CA SER A 336 1.49 3.76 1.33
C SER A 336 1.57 3.98 2.85
N GLU A 337 2.73 3.74 3.47
CA GLU A 337 2.94 3.97 4.89
C GLU A 337 2.95 5.46 5.22
N LEU A 338 3.54 6.27 4.34
CA LEU A 338 3.65 7.72 4.50
C LEU A 338 2.34 8.45 4.16
N ASN A 339 1.55 7.96 3.20
CA ASN A 339 0.29 8.57 2.78
C ASN A 339 -0.76 8.67 3.90
N THR A 340 -0.64 7.83 4.94
CA THR A 340 -1.52 7.89 6.12
C THR A 340 -1.13 9.02 7.08
N LEU A 341 0.06 9.59 6.91
CA LEU A 341 0.67 10.55 7.83
C LEU A 341 0.97 11.91 7.17
N ALA A 342 1.25 11.89 5.87
CA ALA A 342 1.56 13.05 5.07
C ALA A 342 0.74 13.05 3.78
N THR A 343 0.29 14.23 3.35
CA THR A 343 -0.48 14.38 2.12
C THR A 343 0.39 14.38 0.86
N GLU A 344 1.62 14.86 1.00
CA GLU A 344 2.55 15.02 -0.10
C GLU A 344 3.93 14.53 0.34
N VAL A 345 4.51 13.63 -0.46
CA VAL A 345 5.90 13.20 -0.31
C VAL A 345 6.70 13.73 -1.49
N LYS A 346 7.66 14.61 -1.22
CA LYS A 346 8.51 15.24 -2.23
C LYS A 346 9.94 14.75 -2.06
N VAL A 347 10.49 14.16 -3.11
CA VAL A 347 11.88 13.68 -3.13
C VAL A 347 12.68 14.60 -4.04
N SER A 348 13.78 15.15 -3.50
CA SER A 348 14.66 16.10 -4.18
C SER A 348 16.12 15.74 -3.91
N ARG A 349 17.09 16.48 -4.46
CA ARG A 349 18.51 16.15 -4.27
C ARG A 349 18.86 16.11 -2.77
N GLY A 350 19.35 14.97 -2.30
CA GLY A 350 19.82 14.75 -0.93
C GLY A 350 18.75 14.92 0.17
N GLU A 351 17.47 14.93 -0.16
CA GLU A 351 16.40 15.21 0.81
C GLU A 351 15.06 14.56 0.42
N ILE A 352 14.38 14.01 1.43
CA ILE A 352 13.00 13.55 1.36
C ILE A 352 12.17 14.49 2.24
N LYS A 353 11.09 15.04 1.68
CA LYS A 353 10.10 15.84 2.40
C LYS A 353 8.77 15.12 2.47
N ALA A 354 8.16 15.10 3.65
CA ALA A 354 6.79 14.65 3.88
C ALA A 354 6.01 15.83 4.49
N ASP A 355 5.16 16.46 3.70
CA ASP A 355 4.58 17.78 3.98
C ASP A 355 5.65 18.83 4.38
N ASN A 356 5.63 19.30 5.64
CA ASN A 356 6.56 20.30 6.18
C ASN A 356 7.85 19.69 6.75
N ILE A 357 7.95 18.37 6.78
CA ILE A 357 9.02 17.64 7.46
C ILE A 357 10.08 17.30 6.44
N ALA A 358 11.32 17.71 6.68
CA ALA A 358 12.42 17.52 5.75
C ALA A 358 13.54 16.67 6.38
N VAL A 359 13.92 15.59 5.70
CA VAL A 359 14.96 14.66 6.15
C VAL A 359 16.06 14.59 5.07
N LYS A 360 17.26 15.07 5.43
CA LYS A 360 18.44 14.99 4.57
C LYS A 360 18.93 13.56 4.48
N THR A 361 18.99 13.01 3.29
CA THR A 361 19.43 11.64 3.04
C THR A 361 19.75 11.39 1.58
N THR A 362 20.69 10.45 1.31
CA THR A 362 21.10 10.05 -0.04
C THR A 362 21.05 8.53 -0.28
N GLU A 363 20.67 7.75 0.73
CA GLU A 363 20.75 6.28 0.69
C GLU A 363 19.38 5.60 0.86
N LYS A 364 18.35 6.39 1.09
CA LYS A 364 17.00 5.93 1.39
C LYS A 364 16.22 5.72 0.10
N LYS A 365 15.32 4.75 0.11
CA LYS A 365 14.49 4.40 -1.05
C LYS A 365 13.03 4.59 -0.71
N ILE A 366 12.28 5.23 -1.59
CA ILE A 366 10.82 5.28 -1.56
C ILE A 366 10.27 4.36 -2.64
N LEU A 367 9.49 3.36 -2.25
CA LEU A 367 8.77 2.48 -3.16
C LEU A 367 7.40 3.08 -3.47
N VAL A 368 7.12 3.27 -4.75
CA VAL A 368 5.87 3.86 -5.26
C VAL A 368 5.45 3.12 -6.52
N ASN A 369 4.14 3.00 -6.76
CA ASN A 369 3.64 2.38 -7.99
C ASN A 369 3.48 3.43 -9.09
N VAL A 370 3.95 3.13 -10.28
CA VAL A 370 3.70 3.90 -11.51
C VAL A 370 2.96 2.97 -12.47
N GLY A 371 1.66 3.25 -12.67
CA GLY A 371 0.75 2.27 -13.24
C GLY A 371 0.69 1.02 -12.35
N ASP A 372 0.85 -0.16 -12.94
CA ASP A 372 0.82 -1.44 -12.22
C ASP A 372 2.22 -1.90 -11.76
N ARG A 373 3.26 -1.06 -11.89
CA ARG A 373 4.65 -1.45 -11.62
C ARG A 373 5.24 -0.68 -10.43
N PRO A 374 5.84 -1.37 -9.45
CA PRO A 374 6.58 -0.70 -8.39
C PRO A 374 7.90 -0.16 -8.93
N VAL A 375 8.22 1.08 -8.58
CA VAL A 375 9.49 1.75 -8.86
C VAL A 375 10.12 2.24 -7.56
N SER A 376 11.46 2.29 -7.53
CA SER A 376 12.22 2.79 -6.38
C SER A 376 12.76 4.17 -6.66
N VAL A 377 12.42 5.15 -5.82
CA VAL A 377 12.87 6.54 -5.92
C VAL A 377 13.92 6.81 -4.83
N GLU A 378 15.11 7.25 -5.23
CA GLU A 378 16.26 7.46 -4.36
C GLU A 378 16.79 8.90 -4.54
N PRO A 379 16.85 9.74 -3.49
CA PRO A 379 17.56 11.00 -3.56
C PRO A 379 19.07 10.74 -3.64
N THR A 380 19.77 11.44 -4.52
CA THR A 380 21.24 11.46 -4.57
C THR A 380 21.76 12.86 -4.29
N ALA A 381 23.07 13.04 -4.14
CA ALA A 381 23.65 14.36 -3.86
C ALA A 381 23.34 15.41 -4.94
N SER A 382 23.19 15.00 -6.21
CA SER A 382 23.00 15.91 -7.35
C SER A 382 21.61 15.89 -7.96
N GLN A 383 20.87 14.79 -7.85
CA GLN A 383 19.59 14.57 -8.53
C GLN A 383 18.76 13.50 -7.82
N VAL A 384 17.58 13.18 -8.30
CA VAL A 384 16.77 12.02 -7.91
C VAL A 384 16.96 10.90 -8.94
N LEU A 385 17.13 9.68 -8.45
CA LEU A 385 17.26 8.48 -9.26
C LEU A 385 16.01 7.62 -9.09
N ILE A 386 15.31 7.33 -10.17
CA ILE A 386 14.20 6.36 -10.19
C ILE A 386 14.74 5.08 -10.82
N ARG A 387 14.56 3.95 -10.14
CA ARG A 387 14.93 2.62 -10.61
C ARG A 387 13.68 1.85 -11.01
N ASP A 388 13.62 1.44 -12.26
CA ASP A 388 12.54 0.65 -12.84
C ASP A 388 13.15 -0.54 -13.59
N LYS A 389 13.05 -1.74 -12.98
CA LYS A 389 13.79 -2.94 -13.41
C LYS A 389 15.29 -2.67 -13.55
N SER A 390 15.85 -2.83 -14.75
CA SER A 390 17.25 -2.57 -15.08
C SER A 390 17.51 -1.14 -15.56
N LEU A 391 16.50 -0.27 -15.57
CA LEU A 391 16.59 1.09 -16.07
C LEU A 391 16.80 2.06 -14.90
N GLU A 392 17.74 2.98 -15.10
CA GLU A 392 18.01 4.10 -14.21
C GLU A 392 17.55 5.40 -14.88
N ILE A 393 16.60 6.08 -14.24
CA ILE A 393 15.98 7.32 -14.72
C ILE A 393 16.44 8.47 -13.83
N LYS A 394 16.98 9.52 -14.44
CA LYS A 394 17.43 10.72 -13.75
C LYS A 394 16.35 11.80 -13.81
N THR A 395 16.07 12.47 -12.70
CA THR A 395 15.18 13.64 -12.62
C THR A 395 15.68 14.57 -11.50
N ASP A 396 15.32 15.84 -11.54
CA ASP A 396 15.72 16.79 -10.50
C ASP A 396 14.91 16.61 -9.21
N GLU A 397 13.62 16.32 -9.37
CA GLU A 397 12.64 16.26 -8.30
C GLU A 397 11.44 15.39 -8.70
N VAL A 398 10.84 14.71 -7.72
CA VAL A 398 9.53 14.07 -7.88
C VAL A 398 8.61 14.44 -6.72
N VAL A 399 7.31 14.50 -7.00
CA VAL A 399 6.27 14.70 -6.00
C VAL A 399 5.30 13.53 -6.07
N ILE A 400 5.02 12.91 -4.93
CA ILE A 400 4.10 11.78 -4.80
C ILE A 400 2.92 12.23 -3.95
N LYS A 401 1.71 12.16 -4.52
CA LYS A 401 0.44 12.49 -3.85
C LYS A 401 -0.52 11.34 -4.05
N GLU A 402 -1.12 10.83 -2.99
CA GLU A 402 -2.12 9.75 -3.10
C GLU A 402 -1.58 8.55 -3.89
N ASN A 403 -0.30 8.21 -3.70
CA ASN A 403 0.41 7.15 -4.45
C ASN A 403 0.62 7.43 -5.96
N VAL A 404 0.38 8.67 -6.41
CA VAL A 404 0.60 9.11 -7.80
C VAL A 404 1.91 9.88 -7.89
N LEU A 405 2.86 9.36 -8.67
CA LEU A 405 4.13 10.04 -8.94
C LEU A 405 3.95 11.12 -10.00
N SER A 406 4.54 12.30 -9.75
CA SER A 406 4.52 13.43 -10.67
C SER A 406 5.88 14.12 -10.77
N VAL A 407 6.15 14.72 -11.92
CA VAL A 407 7.36 15.51 -12.21
C VAL A 407 6.93 16.85 -12.80
N GLY A 408 7.39 17.96 -12.21
CA GLY A 408 6.92 19.29 -12.58
C GLY A 408 5.41 19.50 -12.35
N GLY A 409 4.81 18.73 -11.43
CA GLY A 409 3.36 18.73 -11.21
C GLY A 409 2.55 17.97 -12.27
N VAL A 410 3.21 17.32 -13.24
CA VAL A 410 2.56 16.47 -14.23
C VAL A 410 2.67 15.01 -13.81
N GLU A 411 1.53 14.31 -13.77
CA GLU A 411 1.43 12.90 -13.43
C GLU A 411 2.17 11.99 -14.43
N VAL A 412 2.83 10.98 -13.89
CA VAL A 412 3.52 9.91 -14.63
C VAL A 412 2.65 8.65 -14.54
N LYS A 413 2.05 8.22 -15.66
CA LYS A 413 1.11 7.09 -15.68
C LYS A 413 1.73 5.78 -16.13
N MET A 414 2.76 5.84 -16.96
CA MET A 414 3.47 4.68 -17.47
C MET A 414 4.92 4.71 -16.98
N SER A 415 5.41 3.55 -16.56
CA SER A 415 6.80 3.42 -16.11
C SER A 415 7.76 3.46 -17.30
N ALA A 416 9.03 3.79 -17.07
CA ALA A 416 10.02 3.90 -18.16
C ALA A 416 10.24 2.55 -18.86
N SER A 417 10.21 1.44 -18.12
CA SER A 417 10.31 0.08 -18.67
C SER A 417 9.11 -0.28 -19.54
N GLU A 418 7.91 0.13 -19.15
CA GLU A 418 6.70 -0.06 -19.96
C GLU A 418 6.75 0.75 -21.27
N VAL A 419 7.20 2.01 -21.21
CA VAL A 419 7.38 2.85 -22.40
C VAL A 419 8.46 2.25 -23.33
N ALA A 420 9.59 1.80 -22.77
CA ALA A 420 10.67 1.18 -23.55
C ALA A 420 10.22 -0.14 -24.21
N GLU A 421 9.48 -0.99 -23.48
CA GLU A 421 8.87 -2.23 -24.00
C GLU A 421 7.89 -1.93 -25.14
N LYS A 422 6.99 -0.94 -24.96
CA LYS A 422 6.01 -0.52 -25.96
C LYS A 422 6.67 -0.02 -27.25
N LEU A 423 7.79 0.69 -27.13
CA LEU A 423 8.55 1.22 -28.26
C LEU A 423 9.53 0.20 -28.87
N GLY A 424 9.75 -0.94 -28.23
CA GLY A 424 10.71 -1.96 -28.68
C GLY A 424 12.17 -1.47 -28.65
N ILE A 425 12.55 -0.69 -27.64
CA ILE A 425 13.88 -0.08 -27.52
C ILE A 425 14.57 -0.46 -26.20
N THR A 426 15.90 -0.46 -26.21
CA THR A 426 16.74 -0.65 -25.03
C THR A 426 17.58 0.61 -24.78
N PRO A 427 17.07 1.58 -24.01
CA PRO A 427 17.76 2.84 -23.78
C PRO A 427 19.01 2.64 -22.90
N GLN A 428 20.08 3.37 -23.20
CA GLN A 428 21.29 3.42 -22.39
C GLN A 428 21.13 4.35 -21.19
N THR A 429 20.49 5.50 -21.39
CA THR A 429 20.24 6.49 -20.34
C THR A 429 18.85 7.07 -20.50
N ILE A 430 18.17 7.30 -19.38
CA ILE A 430 16.83 7.91 -19.36
C ILE A 430 16.85 9.12 -18.44
N GLU A 431 16.27 10.21 -18.90
CA GLU A 431 16.01 11.40 -18.12
C GLU A 431 14.50 11.67 -18.16
N LEU A 432 13.90 11.92 -17.00
CA LEU A 432 12.49 12.28 -16.87
C LEU A 432 12.40 13.73 -16.43
N LYS A 433 11.66 14.54 -17.18
CA LYS A 433 11.43 15.94 -16.84
C LYS A 433 10.11 16.44 -17.41
N GLU A 434 9.68 17.61 -16.98
CA GLU A 434 8.54 18.30 -17.56
C GLU A 434 8.97 19.03 -18.84
N GLU A 435 8.30 18.76 -19.97
CA GLU A 435 8.42 19.53 -21.20
C GLU A 435 7.03 19.83 -21.75
N ASN A 436 6.72 21.12 -21.98
CA ASN A 436 5.43 21.56 -22.52
C ASN A 436 4.22 21.02 -21.74
N THR A 437 4.22 21.14 -20.41
CA THR A 437 3.15 20.63 -19.51
C THR A 437 2.94 19.11 -19.59
N LYS A 438 3.94 18.37 -20.04
CA LYS A 438 3.95 16.90 -20.08
C LYS A 438 5.15 16.36 -19.33
N ALA A 439 4.97 15.25 -18.62
CA ALA A 439 6.08 14.44 -18.16
C ALA A 439 6.65 13.66 -19.37
N VAL A 440 7.93 13.84 -19.66
CA VAL A 440 8.57 13.29 -20.87
C VAL A 440 9.83 12.50 -20.50
N TYR A 441 9.90 11.26 -21.00
CA TYR A 441 11.09 10.44 -20.96
C TYR A 441 12.00 10.76 -22.15
N ASN A 442 13.17 11.34 -21.89
CA ASN A 442 14.24 11.51 -22.85
C ASN A 442 15.19 10.30 -22.80
N MET A 443 15.04 9.41 -23.76
CA MET A 443 15.77 8.14 -23.86
C MET A 443 16.89 8.24 -24.88
N LYS A 444 18.14 8.03 -24.45
CA LYS A 444 19.28 7.88 -25.38
C LYS A 444 19.44 6.41 -25.76
N ILE A 445 19.43 6.13 -27.06
CA ILE A 445 19.45 4.79 -27.62
C ILE A 445 20.65 4.69 -28.56
N GLU A 446 21.38 3.60 -28.47
CA GLU A 446 22.43 3.27 -29.42
C GLU A 446 21.83 2.49 -30.59
N GLU A 447 21.96 3.04 -31.80
CA GLU A 447 21.50 2.41 -33.04
C GLU A 447 22.69 2.13 -33.93
N ARG A 448 22.88 0.86 -34.28
CA ARG A 448 23.91 0.45 -35.23
C ARG A 448 23.47 0.83 -36.64
N ARG A 449 24.33 1.54 -37.36
CA ARG A 449 24.15 1.99 -38.73
C ARG A 449 25.42 1.77 -39.55
N LYS A 450 25.39 2.12 -40.83
CA LYS A 450 26.55 2.12 -41.73
C LYS A 450 26.88 3.54 -42.19
N LEU A 451 28.05 4.05 -41.83
CA LEU A 451 28.59 5.30 -42.36
C LEU A 451 28.98 5.09 -43.84
N PHE A 452 28.52 5.99 -44.71
CA PHE A 452 28.66 5.90 -46.18
C PHE A 452 28.14 4.58 -46.79
N GLY A 453 27.27 3.84 -46.09
CA GLY A 453 26.66 2.60 -46.57
C GLY A 453 27.46 1.31 -46.32
N PHE A 454 28.69 1.37 -45.83
CA PHE A 454 29.53 0.16 -45.64
C PHE A 454 30.29 0.08 -44.30
N ILE A 455 30.61 1.19 -43.64
CA ILE A 455 31.39 1.16 -42.39
C ILE A 455 30.44 1.05 -41.18
N PRO A 456 30.44 -0.05 -40.41
CA PRO A 456 29.57 -0.16 -39.24
C PRO A 456 29.92 0.90 -38.20
N PHE A 457 28.92 1.64 -37.73
CA PHE A 457 29.06 2.75 -36.80
C PHE A 457 27.85 2.81 -35.88
N ASN A 458 28.07 3.06 -34.59
CA ASN A 458 26.97 3.22 -33.62
C ASN A 458 26.64 4.70 -33.49
N ILE A 459 25.40 5.08 -33.80
CA ILE A 459 24.91 6.43 -33.53
C ILE A 459 24.12 6.44 -32.24
N GLN A 460 24.20 7.55 -31.49
CA GLN A 460 23.31 7.77 -30.35
C GLN A 460 22.14 8.64 -30.82
N LYS A 461 20.92 8.10 -30.81
CA LYS A 461 19.69 8.86 -31.05
C LYS A 461 18.98 9.15 -29.74
N THR A 462 18.25 10.26 -29.67
CA THR A 462 17.40 10.59 -28.52
C THR A 462 15.95 10.49 -28.92
N VAL A 463 15.17 9.71 -28.17
CA VAL A 463 13.72 9.57 -28.35
C VAL A 463 13.05 10.17 -27.12
N ALA A 464 12.21 11.18 -27.34
CA ALA A 464 11.37 11.77 -26.31
C ALA A 464 10.00 11.09 -26.37
N ALA A 465 9.57 10.45 -25.28
CA ALA A 465 8.27 9.79 -25.19
C ALA A 465 7.43 10.35 -24.04
N ASP A 466 6.13 10.46 -24.26
CA ASP A 466 5.14 10.94 -23.28
C ASP A 466 4.98 9.91 -22.15
N ALA A 467 5.19 10.31 -20.89
CA ALA A 467 5.11 9.41 -19.75
C ALA A 467 3.66 9.05 -19.35
N ALA A 468 2.65 9.68 -19.96
CA ALA A 468 1.25 9.34 -19.72
C ALA A 468 0.74 8.19 -20.60
N ASN A 469 1.30 8.02 -21.80
CA ASN A 469 0.78 7.08 -22.81
C ASN A 469 1.87 6.37 -23.64
N GLY A 470 3.14 6.70 -23.45
CA GLY A 470 4.27 6.08 -24.14
C GLY A 470 4.41 6.45 -25.61
N ASN A 471 3.67 7.44 -26.12
CA ASN A 471 3.78 7.87 -27.50
C ASN A 471 5.08 8.67 -27.73
N VAL A 472 5.72 8.45 -28.88
CA VAL A 472 6.89 9.23 -29.28
C VAL A 472 6.46 10.65 -29.61
N LEU A 473 7.06 11.62 -28.92
CA LEU A 473 6.85 13.05 -29.15
C LEU A 473 7.85 13.59 -30.17
N THR A 474 9.13 13.25 -29.99
CA THR A 474 10.20 13.65 -30.92
C THR A 474 11.27 12.56 -31.03
N GLU A 475 11.85 12.43 -32.22
CA GLU A 475 13.11 11.72 -32.42
C GLU A 475 14.17 12.72 -32.87
N ARG A 476 15.30 12.74 -32.18
CA ARG A 476 16.46 13.56 -32.53
C ARG A 476 17.61 12.65 -32.90
N LEU A 477 18.04 12.77 -34.13
CA LEU A 477 19.26 12.16 -34.62
C LEU A 477 20.42 13.15 -34.48
N PRO A 478 21.66 12.66 -34.31
CA PRO A 478 22.81 13.54 -34.37
C PRO A 478 22.91 14.20 -35.75
N TRP A 479 23.50 15.39 -35.81
CA TRP A 479 23.57 16.19 -37.04
C TRP A 479 24.26 15.44 -38.20
N TYR A 480 25.19 14.53 -37.92
CA TYR A 480 25.90 13.73 -38.92
C TYR A 480 25.12 12.48 -39.39
N SER A 481 23.90 12.27 -38.90
CA SER A 481 23.11 11.08 -39.23
C SER A 481 22.76 10.96 -40.71
N PHE A 482 22.74 12.07 -41.47
CA PHE A 482 22.54 12.06 -42.92
C PHE A 482 23.66 11.33 -43.68
N LEU A 483 24.85 11.17 -43.07
CA LEU A 483 25.97 10.40 -43.63
C LEU A 483 25.84 8.89 -43.40
N THR A 484 24.78 8.45 -42.70
CA THR A 484 24.59 7.06 -42.29
C THR A 484 23.33 6.47 -42.90
N THR A 485 23.39 5.18 -43.26
CA THR A 485 22.23 4.37 -43.65
C THR A 485 21.99 3.30 -42.59
N LYS A 486 20.75 2.83 -42.43
CA LYS A 486 20.47 1.69 -41.55
C LYS A 486 21.06 0.40 -42.11
#